data_AF-A0A257ZIT3-F1
#
_entry.id   AF-A0A257ZIT3-F1
#
_cell.length_a   1.000
_cell.length_b   1.000
_cell.length_c   1.000
_cell.angle_alpha   90.00
_cell.angle_beta   90.00
_cell.angle_gamma   90.00
#
_symmetry.space_group_name_H-M   'P 1'
#
loop_
_entity.id
_entity.type
_entity.pdbx_description
1 polymer ?
#
loop_
_entity_poly.entity_id
_entity_poly.type
_entity_poly.pdbx_seq_one_letter_code
_entity_poly.pdbx_strand_id
1 'polypeptide(L)'
;MGSITIRNLDDDVKRRLRVRAAEHGRSMEEEARDILRQVVGQPNTPRNLGQAIHARFAAVGGIDLPPTNFAEAGGIDLPQPKRSEMRPTPNFG
;
A
#
# COMPACT_ATOMS: atom_id res chain seq x y z
N MET A 1 1.22 8.20 18.19
CA MET A 1 0.42 7.05 18.65
C MET A 1 -0.83 7.60 19.31
N GLY A 2 -2.00 7.17 18.87
CA GLY A 2 -3.26 7.48 19.54
C GLY A 2 -3.75 6.24 20.29
N SER A 3 -4.15 6.40 21.55
CA SER A 3 -4.81 5.36 22.33
C SER A 3 -6.31 5.63 22.38
N ILE A 4 -7.12 4.62 22.09
CA ILE A 4 -8.57 4.68 22.23
C ILE A 4 -8.99 3.65 23.29
N THR A 5 -9.76 4.09 24.28
CA THR A 5 -10.33 3.22 25.30
C THR A 5 -11.84 3.14 25.10
N ILE A 6 -12.34 1.96 24.76
CA ILE A 6 -13.78 1.70 24.59
C ILE A 6 -14.32 1.21 25.92
N ARG A 7 -15.21 1.99 26.56
CA ARG A 7 -15.89 1.62 27.81
C ARG A 7 -17.20 0.92 27.50
N ASN A 8 -17.63 0.02 28.39
CA ASN A 8 -18.89 -0.74 28.26
C ASN A 8 -19.04 -1.47 26.91
N LEU A 9 -17.95 -2.10 26.44
CA LEU A 9 -18.01 -2.94 25.24
C LEU A 9 -18.81 -4.21 25.55
N ASP A 10 -19.84 -4.49 24.75
CA ASP A 10 -20.64 -5.71 24.88
C ASP A 10 -19.78 -6.97 24.91
N ASP A 11 -20.08 -7.88 25.84
CA ASP A 11 -19.32 -9.11 26.03
C ASP A 11 -19.36 -10.01 24.79
N ASP A 12 -20.46 -10.00 24.04
CA ASP A 12 -20.54 -10.72 22.76
C ASP A 12 -19.57 -10.16 21.72
N VAL A 13 -19.45 -8.83 21.63
CA VAL A 13 -18.53 -8.16 20.71
C VAL A 13 -17.08 -8.49 21.08
N LYS A 14 -16.76 -8.44 22.38
CA LYS A 14 -15.43 -8.81 22.89
C LYS A 14 -15.07 -10.27 22.57
N ARG A 15 -16.03 -11.19 22.74
CA ARG A 15 -15.85 -12.61 22.43
C ARG A 15 -15.60 -12.82 20.94
N ARG A 16 -16.42 -12.21 20.07
CA ARG A 16 -16.29 -12.33 18.61
C ARG A 16 -14.97 -11.73 18.11
N LEU A 17 -14.54 -10.61 18.69
CA LEU A 17 -13.25 -10.01 18.37
C LEU A 17 -12.08 -10.95 18.74
N ARG A 18 -12.17 -11.65 19.88
CA ARG A 18 -11.16 -12.63 20.28
C ARG A 18 -11.06 -13.80 19.31
N VAL A 19 -12.21 -14.33 18.89
CA VAL A 19 -12.28 -15.44 17.93
C VAL A 19 -11.66 -15.02 16.60
N ARG A 20 -12.05 -13.87 16.05
CA ARG A 20 -11.49 -13.35 14.80
C ARG A 20 -9.97 -13.13 14.86
N ALA A 21 -9.48 -12.57 15.95
CA ALA A 21 -8.04 -12.38 16.14
C ALA A 21 -7.28 -13.72 16.13
N ALA A 22 -7.84 -14.75 16.77
CA ALA A 22 -7.26 -16.10 16.74
C ALA A 22 -7.30 -16.74 15.34
N GLU A 23 -8.41 -16.57 14.62
CA GLU A 23 -8.56 -17.05 13.23
C GLU A 23 -7.54 -16.40 12.29
N HIS A 24 -7.26 -15.10 12.46
CA HIS A 24 -6.28 -14.36 11.67
C HIS A 24 -4.84 -14.50 12.18
N GLY A 25 -4.60 -15.21 13.29
CA GLY A 25 -3.28 -15.38 13.88
C GLY A 25 -2.65 -14.08 14.41
N ARG A 26 -3.47 -13.12 14.84
CA ARG A 26 -3.04 -11.79 15.31
C ARG A 26 -3.50 -11.53 16.75
N SER A 27 -2.94 -10.49 17.36
CA SER A 27 -3.42 -10.02 18.66
C SER A 27 -4.81 -9.38 18.54
N MET A 28 -5.58 -9.39 19.64
CA MET A 28 -6.89 -8.73 19.70
C MET A 28 -6.80 -7.22 19.40
N GLU A 29 -5.73 -6.57 19.84
CA GLU A 29 -5.49 -5.15 19.55
C GLU A 29 -5.25 -4.91 18.06
N GLU A 30 -4.45 -5.76 17.43
CA GLU A 30 -4.13 -5.63 16.01
C GLU A 30 -5.34 -5.89 15.13
N GLU A 31 -6.15 -6.89 15.48
CA GLU A 31 -7.44 -7.15 14.83
C GLU A 31 -8.39 -5.95 14.97
N ALA A 32 -8.51 -5.38 16.18
CA ALA A 32 -9.33 -4.19 16.41
C ALA A 32 -8.85 -3.00 15.57
N ARG A 33 -7.53 -2.81 15.47
CA ARG A 33 -6.93 -1.76 14.66
C ARG A 33 -7.20 -1.97 13.17
N ASP A 34 -7.11 -3.21 12.69
CA ASP A 34 -7.35 -3.53 11.27
C ASP A 34 -8.82 -3.29 10.90
N ILE A 35 -9.75 -3.74 11.75
CA ILE A 35 -11.19 -3.48 11.59
C ILE A 35 -11.46 -1.97 11.57
N LEU A 36 -10.90 -1.21 12.52
CA LEU A 36 -11.07 0.24 12.54
C LEU A 36 -10.46 0.91 11.31
N ARG A 37 -9.29 0.45 10.82
CA ARG A 37 -8.71 0.95 9.57
C ARG A 37 -9.58 0.63 8.36
N GLN A 38 -10.19 -0.54 8.31
CA GLN A 38 -11.06 -0.93 7.20
C GLN A 38 -12.38 -0.14 7.19
N VAL A 39 -12.95 0.10 8.37
CA VAL A 39 -14.27 0.75 8.51
C VAL A 39 -14.15 2.28 8.50
N VAL A 40 -13.16 2.83 9.21
CA VAL A 40 -12.96 4.28 9.37
C VAL A 40 -11.99 4.83 8.35
N GLY A 41 -11.05 4.00 7.87
CA GLY A 41 -10.22 4.41 6.76
C GLY A 41 -11.13 4.76 5.60
N GLN A 42 -11.00 5.99 5.09
CA GLN A 42 -11.38 6.27 3.71
C GLN A 42 -10.83 5.11 2.87
N PRO A 43 -11.59 4.60 1.87
CA PRO A 43 -11.05 3.61 0.95
C PRO A 43 -9.70 4.16 0.53
N ASN A 44 -8.63 3.55 1.05
CA ASN A 44 -7.29 4.03 0.89
C ASN A 44 -7.04 3.77 -0.56
N THR A 45 -7.43 4.71 -1.42
CA THR A 45 -7.53 4.52 -2.86
C THR A 45 -6.11 4.17 -3.27
N PRO A 46 -5.80 2.89 -3.52
CA PRO A 46 -4.45 2.58 -3.89
C PRO A 46 -4.39 2.88 -5.38
N ARG A 47 -3.80 4.04 -5.66
CA ARG A 47 -2.55 4.03 -6.45
C ARG A 47 -2.65 3.45 -7.86
N ASN A 48 -3.63 3.85 -8.67
CA ASN A 48 -3.32 3.93 -10.09
C ASN A 48 -2.75 5.33 -10.34
N LEU A 49 -1.45 5.40 -10.64
CA LEU A 49 -0.78 6.65 -10.97
C LEU A 49 -1.54 7.41 -12.07
N GLY A 50 -2.06 6.70 -13.07
CA GLY A 50 -2.88 7.28 -14.13
C GLY A 50 -4.16 7.91 -13.62
N GLN A 51 -4.86 7.29 -12.66
CA GLN A 51 -6.07 7.87 -12.06
C GLN A 51 -5.75 9.10 -11.19
N ALA A 52 -4.62 9.07 -10.48
CA ALA A 52 -4.15 10.20 -9.69
C ALA A 52 -3.72 11.40 -10.57
N ILE A 53 -3.07 11.12 -11.71
CA ILE A 53 -2.69 12.13 -12.70
C ILE A 53 -3.96 12.71 -13.35
N HIS A 54 -4.85 11.85 -13.85
CA HIS A 54 -6.09 12.28 -14.50
C HIS A 54 -6.94 13.19 -13.60
N ALA A 55 -7.13 12.83 -12.32
CA ALA A 55 -7.88 13.64 -11.37
C ALA A 55 -7.31 15.07 -11.19
N ARG A 56 -5.99 15.25 -11.27
CA ARG A 56 -5.36 16.57 -11.15
C ARG A 56 -5.61 17.47 -12.36
N PHE A 57 -5.62 16.88 -13.56
CA PHE A 57 -5.81 17.62 -14.80
C PHE A 57 -7.29 17.78 -15.20
N ALA A 58 -8.19 16.97 -14.64
CA ALA A 58 -9.63 17.09 -14.85
C ALA A 58 -10.19 18.47 -14.43
N ALA A 59 -9.66 19.05 -13.35
CA ALA A 59 -10.12 20.36 -12.85
C ALA A 59 -9.78 21.55 -13.78
N VAL A 60 -8.83 21.36 -14.70
CA VAL A 60 -8.38 22.39 -15.66
C VAL A 60 -8.77 22.08 -17.11
N GLY A 61 -9.62 21.06 -17.32
CA GLY A 61 -10.17 20.71 -18.64
C GLY A 61 -9.34 19.73 -19.47
N GLY A 62 -8.27 19.16 -18.91
CA GLY A 62 -7.34 18.29 -19.64
C GLY A 62 -6.33 19.06 -20.50
N ILE A 63 -5.26 18.35 -20.92
CA ILE A 63 -4.19 18.92 -21.75
C ILE A 63 -3.90 17.91 -22.86
N ASP A 64 -3.85 18.37 -24.11
CA ASP A 64 -3.38 17.56 -25.24
C ASP A 64 -1.86 17.63 -25.31
N LEU A 65 -1.20 16.50 -25.08
CA LEU A 65 0.25 16.40 -25.11
C LEU A 65 0.67 15.82 -26.46
N PRO A 66 1.66 16.40 -27.15
CA PRO A 66 2.19 15.79 -28.35
C PRO A 66 2.77 14.40 -28.04
N PRO A 67 2.74 13.46 -29.01
CA PRO A 67 3.30 12.13 -28.80
C PRO A 67 4.79 12.22 -28.47
N THR A 68 5.21 11.62 -27.35
CA THR A 68 6.63 11.50 -27.02
C THR A 68 7.27 10.52 -27.99
N ASN A 69 8.16 11.00 -28.84
CA ASN A 69 8.88 10.15 -29.78
C ASN A 69 10.01 9.41 -29.03
N PHE A 70 9.72 8.24 -28.48
CA PHE A 70 10.74 7.41 -27.80
C PHE A 70 11.80 6.87 -28.77
N ALA A 71 11.62 7.04 -30.08
CA ALA A 71 12.56 6.62 -31.11
C ALA A 71 13.88 7.42 -31.10
N GLU A 72 13.89 8.64 -30.56
CA GLU A 72 15.10 9.49 -30.52
C GLU A 72 15.78 9.53 -29.15
N ALA A 73 15.11 9.06 -28.09
CA ALA A 73 15.76 8.78 -26.82
C ALA A 73 16.47 7.43 -26.95
N GLY A 74 17.61 7.44 -27.66
CA GLY A 74 18.40 6.26 -28.02
C GLY A 74 18.36 5.18 -26.95
N GLY A 75 17.56 4.14 -27.19
CA GLY A 75 17.56 2.95 -26.36
C GLY A 75 18.96 2.41 -26.36
N ILE A 76 19.68 2.58 -25.25
CA ILE A 76 21.00 1.97 -25.11
C ILE A 76 20.71 0.48 -25.04
N ASP A 77 21.04 -0.24 -26.11
CA ASP A 77 21.09 -1.71 -26.09
C ASP A 77 22.24 -2.11 -25.16
N LEU A 78 21.95 -2.02 -23.86
CA LEU A 78 22.86 -2.40 -22.81
C LEU A 78 23.00 -3.92 -22.90
N PRO A 79 24.22 -4.44 -23.19
CA PRO A 79 24.41 -5.86 -23.22
C PRO A 79 23.98 -6.44 -21.87
N GLN A 80 23.06 -7.40 -21.91
CA GLN A 80 22.56 -8.07 -20.71
C GLN A 80 23.77 -8.56 -19.89
N PRO A 81 23.92 -8.13 -18.63
CA PRO A 81 25.09 -8.49 -17.85
C PRO A 81 25.13 -10.01 -17.66
N LYS A 82 26.32 -10.60 -17.82
CA LYS A 82 26.58 -12.01 -17.52
C LYS A 82 26.12 -12.25 -16.07
N ARG A 83 25.27 -13.25 -15.85
CA ARG A 83 24.72 -13.58 -14.52
C ARG A 83 25.89 -13.89 -13.58
N SER A 84 26.22 -12.96 -12.70
CA SER A 84 27.38 -13.08 -11.80
C SER A 84 27.09 -14.06 -10.66
N GLU A 85 28.11 -14.78 -10.19
CA GLU A 85 28.05 -15.54 -8.95
C GLU A 85 27.68 -14.65 -7.74
N MET A 86 26.99 -15.26 -6.78
CA MET A 86 26.37 -14.60 -5.63
C MET A 86 27.42 -13.92 -4.75
N ARG A 87 27.31 -12.60 -4.52
CA ARG A 87 28.18 -11.89 -3.58
C ARG A 87 27.92 -12.39 -2.15
N PRO A 88 28.97 -12.62 -1.32
CA PRO A 88 28.78 -12.99 0.06
C PRO A 88 28.03 -11.88 0.82
N THR A 89 27.21 -12.28 1.78
CA THR A 89 26.38 -11.37 2.58
C THR A 89 27.25 -10.43 3.41
N PRO A 90 26.96 -9.11 3.44
CA PRO A 90 27.75 -8.18 4.24
C PRO A 90 27.60 -8.45 5.74
N ASN A 91 28.71 -8.34 6.47
CA ASN A 91 28.72 -8.41 7.93
C ASN A 91 28.43 -7.01 8.51
N PHE A 92 27.32 -6.88 9.23
CA PHE A 92 26.98 -5.67 9.96
C PHE A 92 27.29 -5.92 11.45
N GLY A 93 28.58 -5.80 11.78
CA GLY A 93 29.04 -5.72 13.17
C GLY A 93 28.69 -4.37 13.79
#